data_AF-A0A928IMA8-F1
#
_entry.id   AF-A0A928IMA8-F1
#
_cell.length_a   1.000
_cell.length_b   1.000
_cell.length_c   1.000
_cell.angle_alpha   90.00
_cell.angle_beta   90.00
_cell.angle_gamma   90.00
#
_symmetry.space_group_name_H-M   'P 1'
#
loop_
_entity.id
_entity.type
_entity.pdbx_description
1 polymer ?
#
loop_
_entity_poly.entity_id
_entity_poly.type
_entity_poly.pdbx_seq_one_letter_code
_entity_poly.pdbx_strand_id
1 'polypeptide(L)'
;MKKNIIIDDTLRVIRISKKFYQKATNAESTEYNTLRSVKSEHPTYSISIGVIKKKENKESYRGLTYEYMERYIEVYGNEGDLDYYKELRFLSECHSVKYPVIKQWFLNKYPDIANYGIREEILSNTTHAA
;
A
#
# COMPACT_ATOMS: atom_id res chain seq x y z
N MET A 1 -4.16 18.89 3.66
CA MET A 1 -2.90 19.22 2.95
C MET A 1 -1.75 18.47 3.62
N LYS A 2 -0.88 17.80 2.85
CA LYS A 2 0.25 17.03 3.42
C LYS A 2 1.38 18.02 3.77
N LYS A 3 1.80 18.09 5.04
CA LYS A 3 2.88 18.99 5.47
C LYS A 3 4.22 18.48 4.96
N ASN A 4 4.93 19.31 4.18
CA ASN A 4 6.20 18.94 3.55
C ASN A 4 7.43 19.23 4.43
N ILE A 5 7.32 20.22 5.31
CA ILE A 5 8.30 20.63 6.32
C ILE A 5 7.57 20.77 7.65
N ILE A 6 8.19 20.31 8.73
CA ILE A 6 7.72 20.44 10.11
C ILE A 6 8.93 20.78 10.97
N ILE A 7 8.83 21.82 11.78
CA ILE A 7 9.85 22.18 12.77
C ILE A 7 9.50 21.46 14.07
N ASP A 8 10.44 20.68 14.60
CA ASP A 8 10.34 20.03 15.90
C ASP A 8 11.33 20.71 16.85
N ASP A 9 10.84 21.68 17.62
CA ASP A 9 11.65 22.45 18.56
C ASP A 9 12.16 21.61 19.72
N THR A 10 11.42 20.57 20.11
CA THR A 10 11.79 19.70 21.24
C THR A 10 13.05 18.89 20.95
N LEU A 11 13.17 18.41 19.71
CA LEU A 11 14.33 17.64 19.26
C LEU A 11 15.35 18.51 18.50
N ARG A 12 15.02 19.79 18.24
CA ARG A 12 15.78 20.71 17.36
C ARG A 12 16.02 20.08 15.97
N VAL A 13 14.93 19.63 15.34
CA VAL A 13 14.98 18.96 14.04
C VAL A 13 13.97 19.56 13.07
N ILE A 14 14.41 19.81 11.83
CA ILE A 14 13.55 20.12 10.69
C ILE A 14 13.19 18.79 10.01
N ARG A 15 11.95 18.34 10.20
CA ARG A 15 11.41 17.13 9.58
C ARG A 15 10.86 17.45 8.20
N ILE A 16 11.40 16.79 7.17
CA ILE A 16 10.95 16.95 5.79
C ILE A 16 10.43 15.64 5.21
N SER A 17 9.47 15.72 4.28
CA SER A 17 9.01 14.51 3.58
C SER A 17 10.03 14.02 2.55
N LYS A 18 10.07 12.71 2.27
CA LYS A 18 10.97 12.14 1.25
C LYS A 18 10.81 12.79 -0.13
N LYS A 19 9.57 13.05 -0.55
CA LYS A 19 9.28 13.72 -1.84
C LYS A 19 9.81 15.15 -1.86
N PHE A 20 9.64 15.87 -0.76
CA PHE A 20 10.17 17.24 -0.64
C PHE A 20 11.70 17.24 -0.70
N TYR A 21 12.35 16.34 0.05
CA TYR A 21 13.80 16.16 0.00
C TYR A 21 14.30 15.91 -1.43
N GLN A 22 13.67 15.00 -2.17
CA GLN A 22 14.04 14.68 -3.56
C GLN A 22 13.91 15.86 -4.52
N LYS A 23 13.02 16.81 -4.26
CA LYS A 23 12.94 18.04 -5.07
C LYS A 23 13.98 19.06 -4.63
N ALA A 24 14.17 19.20 -3.31
CA ALA A 24 15.16 20.07 -2.71
C ALA A 24 16.61 19.67 -3.03
N THR A 25 16.88 18.49 -3.61
CA THR A 25 18.23 18.20 -4.14
C THR A 25 18.57 19.02 -5.38
N ASN A 26 17.57 19.54 -6.09
CA ASN A 26 17.79 20.48 -7.19
C ASN A 26 17.91 21.90 -6.61
N ALA A 27 19.08 22.52 -6.78
CA ALA A 27 19.38 23.88 -6.29
C ALA A 27 18.48 24.97 -6.89
N GLU A 28 17.92 24.73 -8.08
CA GLU A 28 17.01 25.67 -8.75
C GLU A 28 15.54 25.46 -8.33
N SER A 29 15.26 24.43 -7.53
CA SER A 29 13.89 24.14 -7.11
C SER A 29 13.38 25.14 -6.06
N THR A 30 12.07 25.37 -6.09
CA THR A 30 11.37 26.11 -5.03
C THR A 30 11.55 25.45 -3.66
N GLU A 31 11.62 24.12 -3.63
CA GLU A 31 11.78 23.32 -2.42
C GLU A 31 13.17 23.51 -1.78
N TYR A 32 14.23 23.64 -2.59
CA TYR A 32 15.57 23.94 -2.07
C TYR A 32 15.61 25.33 -1.44
N ASN A 33 15.09 26.35 -2.12
CA ASN A 33 15.06 27.72 -1.60
C ASN A 33 14.25 27.82 -0.30
N THR A 34 13.14 27.09 -0.23
CA THR A 34 12.33 26.99 0.99
C THR A 34 13.12 26.33 2.13
N LEU A 35 13.77 25.18 1.86
CA LEU A 35 14.56 24.47 2.86
C LEU A 35 15.74 25.31 3.35
N ARG A 36 16.39 26.04 2.44
CA ARG A 36 17.51 26.94 2.76
C ARG A 36 17.07 28.07 3.68
N SER A 37 15.90 28.66 3.43
CA SER A 37 15.34 29.74 4.28
C SER A 37 15.05 29.23 5.69
N VAL A 38 14.34 28.11 5.81
CA VAL A 38 14.05 27.47 7.11
C VAL A 38 15.34 27.08 7.85
N LYS A 39 16.35 26.57 7.13
CA LYS A 39 17.64 26.22 7.72
C LYS A 39 18.43 27.45 8.18
N SER A 40 18.27 28.59 7.50
CA SER A 40 18.89 29.87 7.90
C SER A 40 18.26 30.43 9.16
N GLU A 41 16.95 30.29 9.34
CA GLU A 41 16.23 30.70 10.56
C GLU A 41 16.55 29.78 11.75
N HIS A 42 16.83 28.50 11.47
CA HIS A 42 17.13 27.48 12.47
C HIS A 42 18.52 26.83 12.26
N PRO A 43 19.62 27.59 12.39
CA PRO A 43 20.95 27.12 12.03
C PRO A 43 21.40 25.91 12.87
N THR A 44 21.00 25.87 14.15
CA THR A 44 21.33 24.80 15.10
C THR A 44 20.51 23.52 14.92
N TYR A 45 19.48 23.52 14.07
CA TYR A 45 18.56 22.38 13.94
C TYR A 45 19.08 21.39 12.90
N SER A 46 19.01 20.09 13.17
CA SER A 46 19.36 19.07 12.18
C SER A 46 18.22 18.84 11.19
N ILE A 47 18.51 18.38 9.98
CA ILE A 47 17.48 18.02 8.99
C ILE A 47 17.24 16.51 9.09
N SER A 48 15.98 16.09 9.21
CA SER A 48 15.61 14.67 9.20
C SER A 48 14.53 14.39 8.16
N ILE A 49 14.67 13.27 7.46
CA ILE A 49 13.65 12.80 6.52
C ILE A 49 12.65 11.97 7.32
N GLY A 50 11.38 12.41 7.32
CA GLY A 50 10.31 11.68 7.97
C GLY A 50 10.14 10.29 7.37
N VAL A 51 10.44 9.27 8.17
CA VAL A 51 10.15 7.87 7.82
C VAL A 51 8.69 7.60 8.15
N ILE A 52 7.90 7.21 7.15
CA ILE A 52 6.56 6.69 7.40
C ILE A 52 6.74 5.36 8.10
N LYS A 53 6.43 5.28 9.40
CA LYS A 53 6.38 4.02 10.13
C LYS A 53 5.40 3.11 9.39
N LYS A 54 5.91 2.01 8.83
CA LYS A 54 5.04 0.94 8.33
C LYS A 54 4.31 0.37 9.55
N LYS A 55 2.99 0.16 9.43
CA LYS A 55 2.27 -0.63 10.43
C LYS A 55 2.77 -2.06 10.28
N GLU A 56 3.61 -2.51 11.21
CA GLU A 56 4.21 -3.85 11.19
C GLU A 56 3.13 -4.94 11.19
N ASN A 57 2.01 -4.69 11.87
CA ASN A 57 0.86 -5.60 11.95
C ASN A 57 -0.08 -5.53 10.73
N LYS A 58 0.32 -4.88 9.62
CA LYS A 58 -0.49 -4.88 8.39
C LYS A 58 -0.07 -6.04 7.50
N GLU A 59 -0.87 -7.09 7.50
CA GLU A 59 -0.73 -8.19 6.54
C GLU A 59 -0.94 -7.66 5.11
N SER A 60 0.10 -7.77 4.30
CA SER A 60 0.08 -7.43 2.88
C SER A 60 0.24 -8.69 2.04
N TYR A 61 -0.80 -9.00 1.27
CA TYR A 61 -0.82 -10.14 0.36
C TYR A 61 -0.52 -9.63 -1.06
N ARG A 62 0.76 -9.63 -1.43
CA ARG A 62 1.19 -9.18 -2.76
C ARG A 62 0.77 -10.22 -3.79
N GLY A 63 -0.15 -9.85 -4.69
CA GLY A 63 -0.66 -10.76 -5.73
C GLY A 63 -2.05 -11.33 -5.45
N LEU A 64 -2.70 -10.94 -4.35
CA LEU A 64 -4.06 -11.38 -4.02
C LEU A 64 -5.08 -10.58 -4.86
N THR A 65 -5.09 -10.80 -6.17
CA THR A 65 -6.02 -10.14 -7.08
C THR A 65 -7.37 -10.85 -7.08
N TYR A 66 -8.36 -10.25 -7.73
CA TYR A 66 -9.63 -10.91 -7.98
C TYR A 66 -9.46 -12.20 -8.81
N GLU A 67 -8.67 -12.14 -9.88
CA GLU A 67 -8.34 -13.30 -10.71
C GLU A 67 -7.69 -14.43 -9.90
N TYR A 68 -6.81 -14.07 -8.95
CA TYR A 68 -6.21 -15.05 -8.05
C TYR A 68 -7.25 -15.73 -7.17
N MET A 69 -8.15 -14.95 -6.54
CA MET A 69 -9.20 -15.50 -5.68
C MET A 69 -10.12 -16.44 -6.46
N GLU A 70 -10.51 -16.05 -7.67
CA GLU A 70 -11.37 -16.85 -8.55
C GLU A 70 -10.72 -18.20 -8.87
N ARG A 71 -9.49 -18.18 -9.39
CA ARG A 71 -8.75 -19.40 -9.73
C ARG A 71 -8.46 -20.27 -8.52
N TYR A 72 -8.18 -19.67 -7.37
CA TYR A 72 -7.99 -20.42 -6.15
C TYR A 72 -9.26 -21.21 -5.80
N ILE A 73 -10.43 -20.58 -5.91
CA ILE A 73 -11.72 -21.23 -5.65
C ILE A 73 -12.02 -22.30 -6.72
N GLU A 74 -11.66 -22.06 -7.98
CA GLU A 74 -11.82 -23.08 -9.04
C GLU A 74 -10.97 -24.33 -8.80
N VAL A 75 -9.74 -24.17 -8.29
CA VAL A 75 -8.82 -25.28 -8.08
C VAL A 75 -9.05 -26.00 -6.74
N TYR A 76 -9.35 -25.25 -5.68
CA TYR A 76 -9.38 -25.76 -4.30
C TYR A 76 -10.74 -25.61 -3.60
N GLY A 77 -11.67 -24.85 -4.18
CA GLY A 77 -13.00 -24.58 -3.62
C GLY A 77 -14.07 -25.55 -4.12
N ASN A 78 -15.33 -25.19 -3.86
CA ASN A 78 -16.51 -25.89 -4.37
C ASN A 78 -17.34 -24.94 -5.26
N GLU A 79 -18.31 -25.49 -6.00
CA GLU A 79 -19.17 -24.71 -6.91
C GLU A 79 -19.94 -23.59 -6.18
N GLY A 80 -20.42 -23.85 -4.96
CA GLY A 80 -21.15 -22.84 -4.18
C GLY A 80 -20.28 -21.65 -3.75
N ASP A 81 -19.02 -21.88 -3.45
CA ASP A 81 -18.05 -20.82 -3.11
C ASP A 81 -17.67 -19.99 -4.35
N LEU A 82 -17.64 -20.63 -5.53
CA LEU A 82 -17.41 -19.93 -6.79
C LEU A 82 -18.58 -19.03 -7.17
N ASP A 83 -19.81 -19.53 -7.02
CA ASP A 83 -21.03 -18.76 -7.29
C ASP A 83 -21.15 -17.57 -6.33
N TYR A 84 -20.89 -17.77 -5.04
CA TYR A 84 -20.90 -16.68 -4.06
C TYR A 84 -19.80 -15.64 -4.34
N TYR A 85 -18.61 -16.08 -4.76
CA TYR A 85 -17.56 -15.16 -5.17
C TYR A 85 -17.94 -14.34 -6.40
N LYS A 86 -18.59 -14.95 -7.40
CA LYS A 86 -19.10 -14.24 -8.58
C LYS A 86 -20.17 -13.22 -8.22
N GLU A 87 -21.06 -13.54 -7.28
CA GLU A 87 -22.04 -12.57 -6.75
C GLU A 87 -21.33 -11.39 -6.07
N LEU A 88 -20.37 -11.65 -5.18
CA LEU A 88 -19.57 -10.60 -4.55
C LEU A 88 -18.82 -9.75 -5.58
N ARG A 89 -18.27 -10.38 -6.61
CA ARG A 89 -17.56 -9.70 -7.71
C ARG A 89 -18.51 -8.79 -8.48
N PHE A 90 -19.69 -9.28 -8.85
CA PHE A 90 -20.74 -8.50 -9.49
C PHE A 90 -21.18 -7.31 -8.63
N LEU A 91 -21.40 -7.52 -7.32
CA LEU A 91 -21.71 -6.45 -6.37
C LEU A 91 -20.57 -5.43 -6.24
N SER A 92 -19.32 -5.82 -6.45
CA SER A 92 -18.19 -4.89 -6.45
C SER A 92 -18.10 -4.04 -7.72
N GLU A 93 -18.68 -4.52 -8.83
CA GLU A 93 -18.73 -3.79 -10.10
C GLU A 93 -19.95 -2.88 -10.18
N CYS A 94 -21.11 -3.33 -9.69
CA CYS A 94 -22.37 -2.59 -9.74
C CYS A 94 -22.66 -1.75 -8.48
N HIS A 95 -22.13 -2.13 -7.32
CA HIS A 95 -22.44 -1.50 -6.03
C HIS A 95 -21.18 -1.12 -5.25
N SER A 96 -21.38 -0.57 -4.04
CA SER A 96 -20.30 -0.10 -3.17
C SER A 96 -19.57 -1.22 -2.41
N VAL A 97 -19.69 -2.49 -2.81
CA VAL A 97 -18.88 -3.57 -2.21
C VAL A 97 -17.44 -3.37 -2.64
N LYS A 98 -16.56 -3.10 -1.68
CA LYS A 98 -15.16 -2.82 -1.97
C LYS A 98 -14.35 -4.10 -1.87
N TYR A 99 -13.28 -4.19 -2.67
CA TYR A 99 -12.26 -5.24 -2.59
C TYR A 99 -11.90 -5.69 -1.15
N PRO A 100 -11.72 -4.81 -0.14
CA PRO A 100 -11.43 -5.25 1.22
C PRO A 100 -12.46 -6.21 1.83
N VAL A 101 -13.74 -6.07 1.48
CA VAL A 101 -14.82 -6.95 1.96
C VAL A 101 -14.66 -8.34 1.36
N ILE A 102 -14.45 -8.41 0.04
CA ILE A 102 -14.28 -9.66 -0.71
C ILE A 102 -13.01 -10.37 -0.27
N LYS A 103 -11.93 -9.61 -0.11
CA LYS A 103 -10.67 -10.10 0.46
C LYS A 103 -10.87 -10.70 1.85
N GLN A 104 -11.60 -10.01 2.73
CA GLN A 104 -11.83 -10.49 4.08
C GLN A 104 -12.65 -11.79 4.09
N TRP A 105 -13.71 -11.86 3.28
CA TRP A 105 -14.47 -13.10 3.09
C TRP A 105 -13.58 -14.24 2.61
N PHE A 106 -12.76 -13.99 1.57
CA PHE A 106 -11.88 -14.99 0.99
C PHE A 106 -10.84 -15.52 1.99
N LEU A 107 -10.18 -14.63 2.75
CA LEU A 107 -9.20 -15.04 3.76
C LEU A 107 -9.85 -15.78 4.94
N ASN A 108 -11.09 -15.44 5.30
CA ASN A 108 -11.84 -16.19 6.31
C ASN A 108 -12.21 -17.60 5.84
N LYS A 109 -12.53 -17.75 4.54
CA LYS A 109 -12.90 -19.03 3.94
C LYS A 109 -11.68 -19.92 3.68
N TYR A 110 -10.57 -19.32 3.28
CA TYR A 110 -9.32 -20.00 2.93
C TYR A 110 -8.17 -19.49 3.81
N PRO A 111 -8.14 -19.88 5.11
CA PRO A 111 -7.13 -19.41 6.05
C PRO A 111 -5.71 -19.89 5.68
N ASP A 112 -5.57 -20.93 4.85
CA ASP A 112 -4.28 -21.40 4.35
C ASP A 112 -3.51 -20.31 3.60
N ILE A 113 -4.20 -19.42 2.91
CA ILE A 113 -3.58 -18.31 2.18
C ILE A 113 -3.13 -17.21 3.15
N ALA A 114 -3.83 -17.06 4.27
CA ALA A 114 -3.42 -16.18 5.35
C ALA A 114 -2.16 -16.71 6.05
N ASN A 115 -2.10 -18.02 6.29
CA ASN A 115 -1.03 -18.66 7.07
C ASN A 115 0.24 -18.94 6.26
N TYR A 116 0.10 -19.42 5.02
CA TYR A 116 1.22 -19.87 4.18
C TYR A 116 1.54 -18.91 3.03
N GLY A 117 0.72 -17.87 2.84
CA GLY A 117 0.86 -16.90 1.76
C GLY A 117 0.29 -17.38 0.43
N ILE A 118 0.54 -16.60 -0.61
CA ILE A 118 0.01 -16.82 -1.95
C ILE A 118 0.80 -17.94 -2.64
N ARG A 119 0.10 -18.92 -3.19
CA ARG A 119 0.68 -19.99 -4.02
C ARG A 119 1.04 -19.45 -5.40
N GLU A 120 2.34 -19.31 -5.67
CA GLU A 120 2.90 -18.85 -6.96
C GLU A 120 2.45 -19.70 -8.16
N GLU A 121 2.15 -20.98 -7.95
CA GLU A 121 1.63 -21.91 -8.96
C GLU A 121 0.31 -21.45 -9.61
N ILE A 122 -0.51 -20.69 -8.88
CA ILE A 122 -1.77 -20.14 -9.38
C ILE A 122 -1.52 -18.85 -10.19
N LEU A 123 -0.42 -18.14 -9.90
CA LEU A 123 -0.01 -16.93 -10.62
C LEU A 123 0.62 -17.28 -11.98
N SER A 124 1.39 -18.36 -12.08
CA SER A 124 2.09 -18.79 -13.32
C SER A 124 1.14 -19.22 -14.44
N ASN A 125 -0.09 -19.63 -14.11
CA ASN A 125 -1.08 -20.07 -15.11
C ASN A 125 -1.79 -18.89 -15.80
N THR A 126 -1.36 -17.64 -15.54
CA THR A 126 -1.89 -16.41 -16.16
C THR A 126 -1.06 -15.95 -17.36
N THR A 127 0.10 -16.56 -17.61
CA THR A 127 1.10 -16.07 -18.58
C THR A 127 1.06 -16.81 -19.93
N HIS A 128 -0.02 -17.55 -20.25
CA HIS A 128 -0.12 -18.30 -21.51
C HIS A 128 -1.34 -17.98 -22.40
N ALA A 129 -1.94 -16.80 -22.23
CA ALA A 129 -2.86 -16.25 -23.23
C ALA A 129 -2.25 -14.96 -23.81
N ALA A 130 -1.48 -15.13 -24.88
CA ALA A 130 -1.07 -14.07 -25.81
C ALA A 130 -1.97 -14.11 -27.04
#